data_AF-A0A965AHH3-F1
#
_entry.id   AF-A0A965AHH3-F1
#
_cell.length_a   1.000
_cell.length_b   1.000
_cell.length_c   1.000
_cell.angle_alpha   90.00
_cell.angle_beta   90.00
_cell.angle_gamma   90.00
#
_symmetry.space_group_name_H-M   'P 1'
#
loop_
_entity.id
_entity.type
_entity.pdbx_description
1 polymer ?
#
loop_
_entity_poly.entity_id
_entity_poly.type
_entity_poly.pdbx_seq_one_letter_code
_entity_poly.pdbx_strand_id
1 'polypeptide(L)'
;MTGETIHATCIAFGDVGVLLRGPPGAGKSDLALRLIDSGAALVADDRVALCEKAGDVVARSPEPLSGRLEVRGLGILSFPPVDDVPIRLICDLGNPDAIERLPVPGWCAYLGVRIRRMDVAPFEASASVKVRLAAYAAAGRADPATDATTIAAPANDQDPSGDASPVVIVTGMSGAGRSTALKALEDLGYEAVDNLPLSLLSSLLSPGNGGGRALAIGVDARTRDFGAAPFIEELDGLIARDDLRVRLLFLDCDSEVLQRRFSETRRRHPVTPDRRVTDGIKGERRLLRPLRDRADEVIDTTDMAIGDLKRLLDSNYALDAAPGLAIFITSFAYRRGLPHEADLVFDVRFLKNPHYEDDLRALTGKDASIGEFIERDPDFAAYFDNLTRLLEPLLPRFSAEGKSYLTIAVGCTGGKHRSVYIAEKLKDWLKARGERVSVSHRDLERQR
;
A
#
# COMPACT_ATOMS: atom_id res chain seq x y z
N MET A 1 29.29 3.15 -26.72
CA MET A 1 28.93 4.03 -25.58
C MET A 1 27.71 4.82 -26.00
N THR A 2 26.56 4.49 -25.45
CA THR A 2 25.33 5.29 -25.55
C THR A 2 25.58 6.59 -24.79
N GLY A 3 25.72 7.68 -25.53
CA GLY A 3 25.87 9.01 -24.95
C GLY A 3 24.73 9.90 -25.40
N GLU A 4 24.27 10.75 -24.51
CA GLU A 4 23.25 11.75 -24.81
C GLU A 4 23.80 13.15 -24.51
N THR A 5 23.39 14.15 -25.27
CA THR A 5 23.74 15.55 -24.99
C THR A 5 22.48 16.27 -24.56
N ILE A 6 22.54 16.96 -23.43
CA ILE A 6 21.40 17.63 -22.83
C ILE A 6 21.64 19.13 -22.67
N HIS A 7 20.55 19.90 -22.66
CA HIS A 7 20.59 21.33 -22.40
C HIS A 7 20.60 21.63 -20.90
N ALA A 8 21.79 21.86 -20.37
CA ALA A 8 22.04 22.08 -18.95
C ALA A 8 23.38 22.78 -18.75
N THR A 9 23.63 23.23 -17.52
CA THR A 9 24.96 23.66 -17.06
C THR A 9 25.42 22.69 -15.99
N CYS A 10 26.66 22.19 -16.08
CA CYS A 10 27.22 21.27 -15.10
C CYS A 10 28.41 21.91 -14.39
N ILE A 11 28.41 21.81 -13.05
CA ILE A 11 29.47 22.25 -12.15
C ILE A 11 29.88 21.08 -11.25
N ALA A 12 31.08 21.13 -10.67
CA ALA A 12 31.61 20.06 -9.83
C ALA A 12 32.22 20.59 -8.52
N PHE A 13 31.89 19.93 -7.41
CA PHE A 13 32.59 20.08 -6.14
C PHE A 13 33.55 18.89 -5.96
N GLY A 14 34.79 19.04 -6.42
CA GLY A 14 35.71 17.90 -6.51
C GLY A 14 35.20 16.86 -7.51
N ASP A 15 34.96 15.63 -7.05
CA ASP A 15 34.39 14.53 -7.83
C ASP A 15 32.85 14.46 -7.76
N VAL A 16 32.18 15.47 -7.20
CA VAL A 16 30.72 15.52 -7.08
C VAL A 16 30.12 16.44 -8.15
N GLY A 17 29.62 15.86 -9.24
CA GLY A 17 28.99 16.59 -10.34
C GLY A 17 27.56 17.00 -10.01
N VAL A 18 27.22 18.24 -10.33
CA VAL A 18 25.89 18.84 -10.19
C VAL A 18 25.41 19.34 -11.54
N LEU A 19 24.20 18.94 -11.92
CA LEU A 19 23.60 19.30 -13.19
C LEU A 19 22.45 20.29 -13.00
N LEU A 20 22.60 21.53 -13.46
CA LEU A 20 21.60 22.59 -13.42
C LEU A 20 20.74 22.56 -14.69
N ARG A 21 19.45 22.25 -14.57
CA ARG A 21 18.50 22.21 -15.68
C ARG A 21 17.41 23.28 -15.51
N GLY A 22 16.78 23.64 -16.60
CA GLY A 22 15.68 24.61 -16.60
C GLY A 22 15.56 25.29 -17.96
N PRO A 23 14.45 25.99 -18.22
CA PRO A 23 14.24 26.67 -19.49
C PRO A 23 15.32 27.74 -19.77
N PRO A 24 15.50 28.17 -21.03
CA PRO A 24 16.33 29.33 -21.34
C PRO A 24 15.94 30.54 -20.48
N GLY A 25 16.94 31.20 -19.88
CA GLY A 25 16.70 32.33 -18.98
C GLY A 25 16.36 31.97 -17.52
N ALA A 26 16.27 30.69 -17.15
CA ALA A 26 16.02 30.24 -15.77
C ALA A 26 17.18 30.49 -14.78
N GLY A 27 18.22 31.27 -15.15
CA GLY A 27 19.32 31.58 -14.22
C GLY A 27 20.39 30.49 -14.05
N LYS A 28 20.49 29.50 -14.95
CA LYS A 28 21.52 28.43 -14.90
C LYS A 28 22.94 28.99 -14.77
N SER A 29 23.35 29.85 -15.70
CA SER A 29 24.70 30.43 -15.73
C SER A 29 24.97 31.38 -14.56
N ASP A 30 23.95 32.09 -14.06
CA ASP A 30 24.06 32.95 -12.87
C ASP A 30 24.29 32.12 -11.59
N LEU A 31 23.49 31.06 -11.40
CA LEU A 31 23.66 30.17 -10.26
C LEU A 31 24.99 29.40 -10.35
N ALA A 32 25.38 28.95 -11.55
CA ALA A 32 26.68 28.32 -11.78
C ALA A 32 27.84 29.25 -11.40
N LEU A 33 27.76 30.54 -11.78
CA LEU A 33 28.79 31.53 -11.41
C LEU A 33 28.91 31.70 -9.88
N ARG A 34 27.78 31.78 -9.16
CA ARG A 34 27.78 31.83 -7.69
C ARG A 34 28.28 30.53 -7.03
N LEU A 35 28.06 29.38 -7.67
CA LEU A 35 28.62 28.11 -7.21
C LEU A 35 30.13 28.05 -7.43
N ILE A 36 30.63 28.58 -8.54
CA ILE A 36 32.07 28.69 -8.82
C ILE A 36 32.75 29.63 -7.82
N ASP A 37 32.14 30.78 -7.53
CA ASP A 37 32.62 31.70 -6.49
C ASP A 37 32.71 31.04 -5.10
N SER A 38 31.84 30.05 -4.84
CA SER A 38 31.86 29.23 -3.62
C SER A 38 32.68 27.93 -3.73
N GLY A 39 33.56 27.83 -4.74
CA GLY A 39 34.57 26.76 -4.85
C GLY A 39 34.22 25.61 -5.79
N ALA A 40 33.14 25.69 -6.57
CA ALA A 40 32.88 24.72 -7.63
C ALA A 40 33.76 24.97 -8.88
N ALA A 41 34.01 23.93 -9.66
CA ALA A 41 34.61 24.04 -10.98
C ALA A 41 33.54 23.90 -12.08
N LEU A 42 33.74 24.59 -13.21
CA LEU A 42 32.84 24.48 -14.37
C LEU A 42 33.17 23.23 -15.18
N VAL A 43 32.20 22.32 -15.35
CA VAL A 43 32.35 21.15 -16.22
C VAL A 43 31.88 21.50 -17.64
N ALA A 44 30.68 22.03 -17.79
CA ALA A 44 30.10 22.37 -19.08
C ALA A 44 28.98 23.41 -18.96
N ASP A 45 28.77 24.24 -19.98
CA ASP A 45 27.66 25.20 -20.05
C ASP A 45 26.85 25.01 -21.34
N ASP A 46 25.54 25.26 -21.24
CA ASP A 46 24.49 25.10 -22.27
C ASP A 46 24.30 23.70 -22.87
N ARG A 47 25.37 22.94 -23.09
CA ARG A 47 25.35 21.56 -23.60
C ARG A 47 26.29 20.68 -22.79
N VAL A 48 25.73 19.67 -22.13
CA VAL A 48 26.46 18.69 -21.34
C VAL A 48 26.38 17.34 -22.04
N ALA A 49 27.53 16.72 -22.32
CA ALA A 49 27.58 15.36 -22.82
C ALA A 49 27.57 14.38 -21.64
N LEU A 50 26.62 13.44 -21.67
CA LEU A 50 26.47 12.39 -20.68
C LEU A 50 26.92 11.05 -21.26
N CYS A 51 27.64 10.27 -20.48
CA CYS A 51 27.93 8.87 -20.79
C CYS A 51 27.84 8.00 -19.54
N GLU A 52 27.54 6.72 -19.72
CA GLU A 52 27.59 5.73 -18.65
C GLU A 52 29.02 5.18 -18.54
N LYS A 53 29.59 5.20 -17.34
CA LYS A 53 30.92 4.67 -17.05
C LYS A 53 30.92 4.01 -15.68
N ALA A 54 31.21 2.71 -15.66
CA ALA A 54 31.27 1.92 -14.42
C ALA A 54 30.00 2.03 -13.54
N GLY A 55 28.82 2.11 -14.16
CA GLY A 55 27.53 2.23 -13.46
C GLY A 55 27.17 3.64 -13.00
N ASP A 56 28.04 4.65 -13.23
CA ASP A 56 27.75 6.05 -12.97
C ASP A 56 27.44 6.80 -14.28
N VAL A 57 26.58 7.82 -14.20
CA VAL A 57 26.43 8.82 -15.27
C VAL A 57 27.49 9.89 -15.08
N VAL A 58 28.30 10.08 -16.10
CA VAL A 58 29.42 11.01 -16.11
C VAL A 58 29.10 12.18 -17.04
N ALA A 59 29.28 13.40 -16.54
CA ALA A 59 29.22 14.63 -17.31
C ALA A 59 30.60 15.01 -17.84
N ARG A 60 30.62 15.51 -19.07
CA ARG A 60 31.81 16.14 -19.67
C ARG A 60 31.42 17.29 -20.59
N SER A 61 32.38 18.17 -20.82
CA SER A 61 32.23 19.23 -21.81
C SER A 61 32.40 18.72 -23.24
N PRO A 62 31.51 19.08 -24.19
CA PRO A 62 31.82 18.96 -25.60
C PRO A 62 33.04 19.83 -25.96
N GLU A 63 33.97 19.33 -26.78
CA GLU A 63 35.26 19.97 -27.10
C GLU A 63 35.20 21.46 -27.54
N PRO A 64 34.17 22.01 -28.23
CA PRO A 64 34.12 23.44 -28.54
C PRO A 64 33.74 24.35 -27.37
N LEU A 65 33.19 23.79 -26.28
CA LEU A 65 32.62 24.54 -25.15
C LEU A 65 33.40 24.37 -23.83
N SER A 66 34.49 23.59 -23.86
CA SER A 66 35.29 23.30 -22.67
C SER A 66 35.81 24.57 -21.99
N GLY A 67 35.52 24.69 -20.69
CA GLY A 67 35.92 25.83 -19.85
C GLY A 67 35.23 27.15 -20.19
N ARG A 68 34.15 27.19 -20.97
CA ARG A 68 33.47 28.44 -21.35
C ARG A 68 32.11 28.57 -20.68
N LEU A 69 31.81 29.74 -20.11
CA LEU A 69 30.52 30.08 -19.50
C LEU A 69 30.03 31.42 -20.05
N GLU A 70 28.81 31.47 -20.57
CA GLU A 70 28.21 32.73 -20.99
C GLU A 70 27.57 33.45 -19.79
N VAL A 71 28.09 34.64 -19.46
CA VAL A 71 27.55 35.47 -18.37
C VAL A 71 26.93 36.73 -18.95
N ARG A 72 25.62 36.89 -18.75
CA ARG A 72 24.88 38.08 -19.21
C ARG A 72 25.48 39.34 -18.60
N GLY A 73 25.80 40.31 -19.46
CA GLY A 73 26.44 41.58 -19.06
C GLY A 73 27.97 41.56 -19.04
N LEU A 74 28.61 40.39 -19.04
CA LEU A 74 30.07 40.25 -19.08
C LEU A 74 30.58 39.55 -20.37
N GLY A 75 29.74 38.76 -21.03
CA GLY A 75 30.12 37.96 -22.20
C GLY A 75 30.60 36.56 -21.80
N ILE A 76 31.39 35.93 -22.66
CA ILE A 76 31.91 34.56 -22.43
C ILE A 76 33.15 34.62 -21.56
N LEU A 77 33.09 33.99 -20.39
CA LEU A 77 34.21 33.84 -19.47
C LEU A 77 34.91 32.49 -19.70
N SER A 78 36.21 32.44 -19.39
CA SER A 78 37.03 31.23 -19.48
C SER A 78 37.44 30.74 -18.09
N PHE A 79 37.25 29.45 -17.85
CA PHE A 79 37.58 28.72 -16.62
C PHE A 79 38.48 27.52 -16.95
N PRO A 80 39.28 27.01 -15.99
CA PRO A 80 40.05 25.79 -16.19
C PRO A 80 39.13 24.62 -16.59
N PRO A 81 39.50 23.81 -17.60
CA PRO A 81 38.72 22.64 -17.98
C PRO A 81 38.75 21.59 -16.87
N VAL A 82 37.64 20.87 -16.73
CA VAL A 82 37.48 19.76 -15.78
C VAL A 82 37.28 18.48 -16.58
N ASP A 83 37.93 17.41 -16.14
CA ASP A 83 37.75 16.08 -16.70
C ASP A 83 36.35 15.52 -16.41
N ASP A 84 36.06 14.34 -16.95
CA ASP A 84 34.87 13.55 -16.67
C ASP A 84 34.49 13.52 -15.16
N VAL A 85 33.29 14.00 -14.80
CA VAL A 85 32.81 14.01 -13.40
C VAL A 85 31.52 13.18 -13.26
N PRO A 86 31.40 12.27 -12.27
CA PRO A 86 30.16 11.57 -12.01
C PRO A 86 29.10 12.53 -11.44
N ILE A 87 27.91 12.51 -12.02
CA ILE A 87 26.80 13.34 -11.58
C ILE A 87 26.13 12.69 -10.36
N ARG A 88 26.09 13.41 -9.25
CA ARG A 88 25.43 12.97 -8.01
C ARG A 88 24.16 13.75 -7.71
N LEU A 89 24.00 14.95 -8.27
CA LEU A 89 22.85 15.81 -8.03
C LEU A 89 22.37 16.47 -9.33
N ILE A 90 21.06 16.57 -9.48
CA ILE A 90 20.36 17.34 -10.51
C ILE A 90 19.56 18.43 -9.81
N CYS A 91 19.68 19.66 -10.30
CA CYS A 91 18.95 20.82 -9.80
C CYS A 91 18.05 21.37 -10.91
N ASP A 92 16.75 21.30 -10.72
CA ASP A 92 15.78 21.91 -11.64
C ASP A 92 15.45 23.33 -11.19
N LEU A 93 15.77 24.29 -12.05
CA LEU A 93 15.61 25.70 -11.74
C LEU A 93 14.18 26.15 -12.06
N GLY A 94 13.48 26.63 -11.03
CA GLY A 94 12.06 26.93 -11.08
C GLY A 94 11.64 28.14 -10.25
N ASN A 95 10.33 28.39 -10.21
CA ASN A 95 9.75 29.47 -9.41
C ASN A 95 9.78 29.08 -7.92
N PRO A 96 10.29 29.93 -7.00
CA PRO A 96 10.23 29.69 -5.56
C PRO A 96 8.85 29.33 -5.00
N ASP A 97 7.76 29.90 -5.54
CA ASP A 97 6.41 29.60 -5.04
C ASP A 97 5.96 28.16 -5.35
N ALA A 98 6.61 27.50 -6.31
CA ALA A 98 6.37 26.10 -6.65
C ALA A 98 7.27 25.14 -5.86
N ILE A 99 8.21 25.65 -5.06
CA ILE A 99 9.12 24.84 -4.26
C ILE A 99 8.50 24.64 -2.87
N GLU A 100 8.15 23.40 -2.59
CA GLU A 100 7.59 23.01 -1.31
C GLU A 100 8.54 23.36 -0.16
N ARG A 101 7.98 23.75 0.99
CA ARG A 101 8.78 24.08 2.19
C ARG A 101 9.58 22.90 2.73
N LEU A 102 9.08 21.68 2.54
CA LEU A 102 9.74 20.41 2.87
C LEU A 102 9.70 19.50 1.63
N PRO A 103 10.56 19.77 0.64
CA PRO A 103 10.49 19.08 -0.64
C PRO A 103 10.94 17.63 -0.48
N VAL A 104 10.16 16.70 -1.03
CA VAL A 104 10.54 15.29 -1.10
C VAL A 104 11.77 15.14 -2.02
N PRO A 105 12.80 14.35 -1.65
CA PRO A 105 13.93 14.11 -2.53
C PRO A 105 13.48 13.49 -3.87
N GLY A 106 13.64 14.24 -4.96
CA GLY A 106 13.33 13.77 -6.30
C GLY A 106 14.44 12.88 -6.86
N TRP A 107 14.15 12.20 -7.98
CA TRP A 107 15.13 11.43 -8.74
C TRP A 107 14.90 11.65 -10.24
N CYS A 108 15.96 11.56 -11.02
CA CYS A 108 15.89 11.51 -12.48
C CYS A 108 16.79 10.39 -12.98
N ALA A 109 16.32 9.66 -14.00
CA ALA A 109 17.11 8.64 -14.66
C ALA A 109 17.75 9.21 -15.92
N TYR A 110 19.07 9.06 -16.03
CA TYR A 110 19.81 9.29 -17.27
C TYR A 110 20.60 8.03 -17.58
N LEU A 111 20.58 7.58 -18.84
CA LEU A 111 21.28 6.36 -19.28
C LEU A 111 21.02 5.14 -18.36
N GLY A 112 19.82 5.03 -17.78
CA GLY A 112 19.44 3.95 -16.86
C GLY A 112 19.90 4.10 -15.41
N VAL A 113 20.69 5.13 -15.07
CA VAL A 113 21.18 5.39 -13.71
C VAL A 113 20.31 6.44 -13.02
N ARG A 114 19.87 6.14 -11.79
CA ARG A 114 19.11 7.08 -10.95
C ARG A 114 20.04 8.08 -10.26
N ILE A 115 19.73 9.35 -10.43
CA ILE A 115 20.48 10.48 -9.86
C ILE A 115 19.52 11.34 -9.04
N ARG A 116 19.96 11.79 -7.86
CA ARG A 116 19.16 12.61 -6.96
C ARG A 116 18.79 13.93 -7.64
N ARG A 117 17.55 14.38 -7.49
CA ARG A 117 17.00 15.61 -8.05
C ARG A 117 16.47 16.52 -6.94
N MET A 118 16.66 17.82 -7.07
CA MET A 118 16.02 18.83 -6.25
C MET A 118 15.54 20.01 -7.10
N ASP A 119 14.48 20.69 -6.68
CA ASP A 119 14.12 22.00 -7.22
C ASP A 119 14.89 23.11 -6.52
N VAL A 120 15.30 24.11 -7.28
CA VAL A 120 16.05 25.26 -6.76
C VAL A 120 15.46 26.53 -7.33
N ALA A 121 15.11 27.47 -6.46
CA ALA A 121 14.80 28.82 -6.87
C ALA A 121 16.13 29.53 -7.15
N PRO A 122 16.48 29.76 -8.43
CA PRO A 122 17.84 30.13 -8.79
C PRO A 122 18.23 31.47 -8.16
N PHE A 123 17.33 32.46 -8.14
CA PHE A 123 17.63 33.81 -7.68
C PHE A 123 17.50 34.03 -6.17
N GLU A 124 17.21 32.97 -5.39
CA GLU A 124 17.30 33.09 -3.94
C GLU A 124 18.75 33.28 -3.51
N ALA A 125 18.96 34.16 -2.52
CA ALA A 125 20.30 34.39 -1.94
C ALA A 125 20.93 33.11 -1.40
N SER A 126 20.10 32.17 -0.91
CA SER A 126 20.55 30.89 -0.36
C SER A 126 20.73 29.77 -1.40
N ALA A 127 20.42 30.02 -2.68
CA ALA A 127 20.38 28.97 -3.70
C ALA A 127 21.73 28.23 -3.86
N SER A 128 22.84 28.96 -3.95
CA SER A 128 24.17 28.36 -4.08
C SER A 128 24.55 27.51 -2.86
N VAL A 129 24.18 27.97 -1.66
CA VAL A 129 24.41 27.22 -0.42
C VAL A 129 23.56 25.95 -0.37
N LYS A 130 22.27 26.03 -0.73
CA LYS A 130 21.36 24.87 -0.79
C LYS A 130 21.90 23.79 -1.75
N VAL A 131 22.33 24.19 -2.94
CA VAL A 131 22.88 23.27 -3.95
C VAL A 131 24.16 22.61 -3.46
N ARG A 132 25.08 23.38 -2.86
CA ARG A 132 26.34 22.85 -2.33
C ARG A 132 26.10 21.83 -1.21
N LEU A 133 25.25 22.17 -0.23
CA LEU A 133 24.88 21.25 0.85
C LEU A 133 24.23 19.96 0.31
N ALA A 134 23.32 20.09 -0.66
CA ALA A 134 22.68 18.94 -1.28
C ALA A 134 23.65 18.08 -2.10
N ALA A 135 24.66 18.67 -2.73
CA ALA A 135 25.67 17.96 -3.51
C ALA A 135 26.53 17.07 -2.61
N TYR A 136 27.07 17.63 -1.52
CA TYR A 136 27.82 16.85 -0.53
C TYR A 136 26.96 15.77 0.12
N ALA A 137 25.71 16.08 0.45
CA ALA A 137 24.74 15.11 0.97
C ALA A 137 24.49 13.95 -0.01
N ALA A 138 24.35 14.24 -1.31
CA ALA A 138 24.16 13.24 -2.34
C ALA A 138 25.40 12.34 -2.54
N ALA A 139 26.58 12.84 -2.18
CA ALA A 139 27.82 12.06 -2.16
C ALA A 139 28.08 11.35 -0.82
N GLY A 140 27.18 11.47 0.16
CA GLY A 140 27.36 10.91 1.52
C GLY A 140 28.46 11.59 2.33
N ARG A 141 28.76 12.86 2.04
CA ARG A 141 29.85 13.64 2.65
C ARG A 141 29.31 14.84 3.44
N ALA A 142 30.04 15.25 4.47
CA ALA A 142 29.79 16.53 5.14
C ALA A 142 30.33 17.69 4.29
N ASP A 143 29.70 18.85 4.39
CA ASP A 143 30.15 20.05 3.69
C ASP A 143 31.38 20.67 4.38
N PRO A 144 32.53 20.82 3.70
CA PRO A 144 33.78 21.27 4.31
C PRO A 144 33.76 22.72 4.80
N ALA A 145 32.81 23.56 4.36
CA ALA A 145 32.75 24.96 4.77
C ALA A 145 31.90 25.21 6.03
N THR A 146 31.03 24.27 6.40
CA THR A 146 30.04 24.48 7.48
C THR A 146 30.00 23.37 8.53
N ASP A 147 30.70 22.25 8.31
CA ASP A 147 30.53 20.99 9.06
C ASP A 147 29.07 20.54 9.18
N ALA A 148 28.18 21.11 8.36
CA ALA A 148 26.77 20.80 8.37
C ALA A 148 26.57 19.46 7.68
N THR A 149 26.40 18.41 8.48
CA THR A 149 25.70 17.21 8.02
C THR A 149 24.25 17.58 7.80
N THR A 150 23.77 17.45 6.56
CA THR A 150 22.32 17.39 6.35
C THR A 150 21.82 16.21 7.18
N ILE A 151 20.83 16.43 8.05
CA ILE A 151 20.09 15.34 8.67
C ILE A 151 19.48 14.60 7.49
N ALA A 152 20.02 13.44 7.15
CA ALA A 152 19.49 12.62 6.09
C ALA A 152 17.99 12.44 6.38
N ALA A 153 17.13 12.89 5.47
CA ALA A 153 15.82 12.26 5.35
C ALA A 153 16.08 10.75 5.34
N PRO A 154 15.35 9.96 6.14
CA PRO A 154 15.73 8.60 6.50
C PRO A 154 16.15 7.84 5.24
N ALA A 155 17.35 7.25 5.31
CA ALA A 155 17.95 6.49 4.24
C ALA A 155 16.96 5.41 3.79
N ASN A 156 16.35 5.60 2.62
CA ASN A 156 15.50 4.61 1.98
C ASN A 156 16.38 3.78 1.04
N ASP A 157 17.37 3.10 1.62
CA ASP A 157 18.05 1.97 0.98
C ASP A 157 17.19 0.74 1.22
N GLN A 158 16.14 0.56 0.41
CA GLN A 158 15.71 -0.74 -0.08
C GLN A 158 15.17 -0.56 -1.50
N ASP A 159 15.68 -1.41 -2.39
CA ASP A 159 15.23 -1.58 -3.76
C ASP A 159 13.71 -1.39 -3.90
N PRO A 160 13.22 -0.55 -4.82
CA PRO A 160 11.89 -0.75 -5.34
C PRO A 160 11.99 -1.96 -6.28
N SER A 161 11.87 -3.16 -5.71
CA SER A 161 11.22 -4.22 -6.46
C SER A 161 9.91 -3.63 -6.98
N GLY A 162 9.74 -3.59 -8.30
CA GLY A 162 8.63 -2.93 -8.97
C GLY A 162 7.28 -3.56 -8.65
N ASP A 163 6.76 -3.30 -7.44
CA ASP A 163 5.44 -3.70 -6.99
C ASP A 163 4.70 -2.48 -6.44
N ALA A 164 3.43 -2.36 -6.82
CA ALA A 164 2.59 -1.22 -6.50
C ALA A 164 2.38 -1.07 -4.98
N SER A 165 2.37 0.16 -4.46
CA SER A 165 2.28 0.41 -3.01
C SER A 165 0.94 -0.10 -2.46
N PRO A 166 0.91 -0.99 -1.45
CA PRO A 166 -0.35 -1.54 -0.93
C PRO A 166 -1.18 -0.48 -0.21
N VAL A 167 -2.44 -0.31 -0.59
CA VAL A 167 -3.37 0.62 0.06
C VAL A 167 -4.64 -0.14 0.44
N VAL A 168 -5.05 -0.03 1.70
CA VAL A 168 -6.29 -0.62 2.21
C VAL A 168 -7.19 0.50 2.66
N ILE A 169 -8.30 0.70 1.95
CA ILE A 169 -9.34 1.64 2.36
C ILE A 169 -10.32 0.86 3.24
N VAL A 170 -10.43 1.24 4.51
CA VAL A 170 -11.32 0.61 5.49
C VAL A 170 -12.55 1.49 5.70
N THR A 171 -13.72 0.95 5.39
CA THR A 171 -15.02 1.59 5.64
C THR A 171 -16.00 0.55 6.20
N GLY A 172 -17.22 0.95 6.50
CA GLY A 172 -18.24 0.03 7.01
C GLY A 172 -19.28 0.67 7.91
N MET A 173 -20.17 -0.16 8.43
CA MET A 173 -21.20 0.26 9.38
C MET A 173 -20.57 0.84 10.64
N SER A 174 -21.13 1.93 11.17
CA SER A 174 -20.64 2.52 12.41
C SER A 174 -20.77 1.50 13.55
N GLY A 175 -19.66 1.18 14.23
CA GLY A 175 -19.61 0.17 15.28
C GLY A 175 -19.27 -1.26 14.81
N ALA A 176 -19.02 -1.47 13.51
CA ALA A 176 -18.56 -2.75 12.97
C ALA A 176 -17.06 -3.03 13.17
N GLY A 177 -16.33 -2.16 13.89
CA GLY A 177 -14.94 -2.44 14.28
C GLY A 177 -13.85 -1.82 13.39
N ARG A 178 -14.14 -0.76 12.64
CA ARG A 178 -13.15 -0.05 11.80
C ARG A 178 -11.87 0.33 12.55
N SER A 179 -12.00 0.93 13.74
CA SER A 179 -10.82 1.30 14.54
C SER A 179 -10.02 0.09 15.02
N THR A 180 -10.68 -1.07 15.20
CA THR A 180 -9.98 -2.32 15.51
C THR A 180 -9.24 -2.85 14.28
N ALA A 181 -9.87 -2.78 13.10
CA ALA A 181 -9.24 -3.19 11.85
C ALA A 181 -8.02 -2.33 11.50
N LEU A 182 -8.12 -1.00 11.66
CA LEU A 182 -6.99 -0.08 11.42
C LEU A 182 -5.80 -0.41 12.34
N LYS A 183 -6.05 -0.69 13.63
CA LYS A 183 -4.99 -1.11 14.56
C LYS A 183 -4.36 -2.45 14.18
N ALA A 184 -5.18 -3.41 13.74
CA ALA A 184 -4.66 -4.69 13.28
C ALA A 184 -3.80 -4.54 12.02
N LEU A 185 -4.19 -3.66 11.09
CA LEU A 185 -3.38 -3.32 9.92
C LEU A 185 -2.10 -2.58 10.32
N GLU A 186 -2.15 -1.69 11.31
CA GLU A 186 -0.96 -1.02 11.87
C GLU A 186 0.05 -2.04 12.44
N ASP A 187 -0.45 -3.05 13.18
CA ASP A 187 0.36 -4.16 13.68
C ASP A 187 1.01 -4.99 12.55
N LEU A 188 0.44 -4.96 11.34
CA LEU A 188 0.96 -5.63 10.13
C LEU A 188 1.93 -4.77 9.31
N GLY A 189 2.25 -3.57 9.79
CA GLY A 189 3.18 -2.66 9.14
C GLY A 189 2.53 -1.65 8.20
N TYR A 190 1.20 -1.55 8.18
CA TYR A 190 0.52 -0.45 7.50
C TYR A 190 0.64 0.85 8.30
N GLU A 191 0.83 1.97 7.61
CA GLU A 191 0.64 3.29 8.19
C GLU A 191 -0.86 3.64 8.18
N ALA A 192 -1.47 3.66 9.37
CA ALA A 192 -2.91 3.81 9.53
C ALA A 192 -3.34 5.27 9.69
N VAL A 193 -4.31 5.73 8.89
CA VAL A 193 -4.92 7.06 8.96
C VAL A 193 -6.41 6.92 9.18
N ASP A 194 -6.93 7.33 10.35
CA ASP A 194 -8.37 7.25 10.66
C ASP A 194 -9.09 8.58 10.35
N ASN A 195 -10.37 8.47 9.99
CA ASN A 195 -11.30 9.57 9.75
C ASN A 195 -10.83 10.57 8.67
N LEU A 196 -10.21 10.06 7.59
CA LEU A 196 -9.79 10.87 6.46
C LEU A 196 -11.01 11.31 5.63
N PRO A 197 -11.21 12.61 5.37
CA PRO A 197 -12.21 13.07 4.40
C PRO A 197 -11.90 12.52 3.01
N LEU A 198 -12.94 12.11 2.27
CA LEU A 198 -12.79 11.57 0.91
C LEU A 198 -12.01 12.52 -0.02
N SER A 199 -12.23 13.83 0.12
CA SER A 199 -11.55 14.87 -0.68
C SER A 199 -10.03 14.94 -0.47
N LEU A 200 -9.50 14.33 0.59
CA LEU A 200 -8.06 14.28 0.87
C LEU A 200 -7.44 12.92 0.50
N LEU A 201 -8.23 11.98 -0.02
CA LEU A 201 -7.77 10.62 -0.31
C LEU A 201 -6.73 10.60 -1.43
N SER A 202 -7.01 11.22 -2.58
CA SER A 202 -6.03 11.38 -3.68
C SER A 202 -4.80 12.18 -3.28
N SER A 203 -4.95 13.22 -2.46
CA SER A 203 -3.82 14.03 -1.98
C SER A 203 -2.88 13.21 -1.08
N LEU A 204 -3.43 12.42 -0.16
CA LEU A 204 -2.65 11.53 0.69
C LEU A 204 -1.95 10.44 -0.13
N LEU A 205 -2.63 9.91 -1.14
CA LEU A 205 -2.12 8.85 -2.01
C LEU A 205 -1.31 9.38 -3.20
N SER A 206 -1.00 10.68 -3.24
CA SER A 206 -0.19 11.26 -4.31
C SER A 206 1.24 10.70 -4.24
N PRO A 207 1.88 10.42 -5.40
CA PRO A 207 3.25 9.90 -5.43
C PRO A 207 4.18 10.82 -4.62
N GLY A 208 4.79 10.28 -3.56
CA GLY A 208 5.68 11.04 -2.66
C GLY A 208 5.13 11.31 -1.25
N ASN A 209 3.81 11.25 -1.02
CA ASN A 209 3.22 11.38 0.33
C ASN A 209 3.13 10.05 1.10
N GLY A 210 3.27 8.91 0.40
CA GLY A 210 3.21 7.55 0.95
C GLY A 210 4.18 6.57 0.28
N GLY A 211 5.32 7.06 -0.21
CA GLY A 211 6.23 6.31 -1.07
C GLY A 211 6.75 5.01 -0.45
N GLY A 212 6.29 3.88 -0.98
CA GLY A 212 6.73 2.52 -0.63
C GLY A 212 6.15 1.96 0.66
N ARG A 213 5.30 2.70 1.37
CA ARG A 213 4.67 2.23 2.61
C ARG A 213 3.28 1.73 2.34
N ALA A 214 2.94 0.62 2.97
CA ALA A 214 1.58 0.15 2.94
C ALA A 214 0.68 1.08 3.76
N LEU A 215 -0.45 1.53 3.23
CA LEU A 215 -1.35 2.48 3.90
C LEU A 215 -2.68 1.84 4.26
N ALA A 216 -3.19 2.12 5.46
CA ALA A 216 -4.53 1.72 5.90
C ALA A 216 -5.38 2.95 6.21
N ILE A 217 -6.34 3.28 5.34
CA ILE A 217 -7.07 4.54 5.39
C ILE A 217 -8.51 4.29 5.82
N GLY A 218 -8.86 4.74 7.02
CA GLY A 218 -10.22 4.74 7.54
C GLY A 218 -11.04 5.89 6.97
N VAL A 219 -11.93 5.61 6.02
CA VAL A 219 -12.87 6.62 5.52
C VAL A 219 -14.20 6.50 6.25
N ASP A 220 -14.71 7.64 6.70
CA ASP A 220 -15.89 7.71 7.56
C ASP A 220 -17.12 8.23 6.80
N ALA A 221 -18.21 7.46 6.84
CA ALA A 221 -19.52 7.82 6.30
C ALA A 221 -20.14 9.05 7.00
N ARG A 222 -19.53 9.54 8.08
CA ARG A 222 -19.97 10.70 8.87
C ARG A 222 -19.62 12.06 8.28
N THR A 223 -18.87 12.12 7.19
CA THR A 223 -18.58 13.41 6.53
C THR A 223 -19.88 13.99 5.94
N ARG A 224 -20.17 15.27 6.21
CA ARG A 224 -21.44 15.93 5.83
C ARG A 224 -21.75 15.85 4.33
N ASP A 225 -20.73 15.70 3.50
CA ASP A 225 -20.80 15.64 2.04
C ASP A 225 -20.59 14.20 1.50
N PHE A 226 -20.74 13.18 2.35
CA PHE A 226 -20.50 11.80 1.95
C PHE A 226 -21.58 11.30 0.99
N GLY A 227 -21.16 10.95 -0.23
CA GLY A 227 -21.96 10.25 -1.22
C GLY A 227 -21.26 8.96 -1.65
N ALA A 228 -22.00 7.85 -1.70
CA ALA A 228 -21.43 6.58 -2.14
C ALA A 228 -20.94 6.63 -3.59
N ALA A 229 -21.60 7.38 -4.48
CA ALA A 229 -21.18 7.53 -5.87
C ALA A 229 -19.84 8.30 -6.00
N PRO A 230 -19.67 9.52 -5.44
CA PRO A 230 -18.37 10.20 -5.41
C PRO A 230 -17.24 9.38 -4.80
N PHE A 231 -17.54 8.57 -3.76
CA PHE A 231 -16.56 7.67 -3.17
C PHE A 231 -16.11 6.60 -4.15
N ILE A 232 -17.04 5.97 -4.86
CA ILE A 232 -16.72 4.93 -5.86
C ILE A 232 -15.93 5.54 -7.01
N GLU A 233 -16.29 6.73 -7.50
CA GLU A 233 -15.54 7.43 -8.55
C GLU A 233 -14.09 7.71 -8.13
N GLU A 234 -13.87 8.21 -6.92
CA GLU A 234 -12.52 8.44 -6.39
C GLU A 234 -11.75 7.12 -6.22
N LEU A 235 -12.40 6.07 -5.69
CA LEU A 235 -11.81 4.75 -5.53
C LEU A 235 -11.40 4.15 -6.88
N ASP A 236 -12.26 4.23 -7.89
CA ASP A 236 -11.97 3.72 -9.24
C ASP A 236 -10.81 4.49 -9.88
N GLY A 237 -10.72 5.81 -9.64
CA GLY A 237 -9.58 6.63 -10.06
C GLY A 237 -8.26 6.22 -9.40
N LEU A 238 -8.30 5.80 -8.13
CA LEU A 238 -7.13 5.28 -7.42
C LEU A 238 -6.74 3.87 -7.86
N ILE A 239 -7.72 3.01 -8.16
CA ILE A 239 -7.49 1.65 -8.66
C ILE A 239 -6.87 1.67 -10.06
N ALA A 240 -7.21 2.67 -10.88
CA ALA A 240 -6.65 2.83 -12.23
C ALA A 240 -5.16 3.24 -12.23
N ARG A 241 -4.54 3.48 -11.07
CA ARG A 241 -3.14 3.86 -10.95
C ARG A 241 -2.24 2.64 -10.81
N ASP A 242 -1.27 2.51 -11.71
CA ASP A 242 -0.31 1.39 -11.72
C ASP A 242 0.67 1.42 -10.53
N ASP A 243 0.80 2.57 -9.84
CA ASP A 243 1.70 2.72 -8.69
C ASP A 243 1.06 2.30 -7.35
N LEU A 244 -0.25 2.03 -7.34
CA LEU A 244 -1.00 1.66 -6.13
C LEU A 244 -1.69 0.30 -6.27
N ARG A 245 -1.60 -0.52 -5.23
CA ARG A 245 -2.42 -1.74 -5.08
C ARG A 245 -3.53 -1.46 -4.07
N VAL A 246 -4.62 -0.88 -4.54
CA VAL A 246 -5.74 -0.45 -3.70
C VAL A 246 -6.71 -1.61 -3.45
N ARG A 247 -7.13 -1.78 -2.19
CA ARG A 247 -8.18 -2.72 -1.76
C ARG A 247 -9.19 -2.01 -0.86
N LEU A 248 -10.48 -2.17 -1.14
CA LEU A 248 -11.57 -1.69 -0.31
C LEU A 248 -12.05 -2.81 0.64
N LEU A 249 -11.81 -2.62 1.94
CA LEU A 249 -12.33 -3.44 3.02
C LEU A 249 -13.60 -2.81 3.61
N PHE A 250 -14.71 -3.54 3.56
CA PHE A 250 -15.98 -3.15 4.16
C PHE A 250 -16.28 -3.98 5.40
N LEU A 251 -16.48 -3.33 6.54
CA LEU A 251 -16.89 -3.99 7.78
C LEU A 251 -18.41 -3.89 7.97
N ASP A 252 -19.07 -5.04 8.04
CA ASP A 252 -20.48 -5.13 8.36
C ASP A 252 -20.69 -5.75 9.76
N CYS A 253 -21.90 -5.59 10.28
CA CYS A 253 -22.35 -6.19 11.51
C CYS A 253 -23.88 -6.15 11.55
N ASP A 254 -24.51 -7.17 12.12
CA ASP A 254 -25.95 -7.24 12.29
C ASP A 254 -26.48 -6.03 13.07
N SER A 255 -27.66 -5.56 12.69
CA SER A 255 -28.25 -4.35 13.23
C SER A 255 -28.56 -4.46 14.73
N GLU A 256 -28.93 -5.64 15.22
CA GLU A 256 -29.18 -5.87 16.65
C GLU A 256 -27.88 -5.82 17.46
N VAL A 257 -26.79 -6.36 16.92
CA VAL A 257 -25.48 -6.34 17.57
C VAL A 257 -24.90 -4.93 17.58
N LEU A 258 -25.00 -4.20 16.46
CA LEU A 258 -24.63 -2.78 16.41
C LEU A 258 -25.39 -1.97 17.46
N GLN A 259 -26.70 -2.17 17.58
CA GLN A 259 -27.52 -1.49 18.58
C GLN A 259 -27.03 -1.74 20.02
N ARG A 260 -26.61 -2.97 20.34
CA ARG A 260 -26.01 -3.31 21.65
C ARG A 260 -24.68 -2.60 21.85
N ARG A 261 -23.76 -2.66 20.88
CA ARG A 261 -22.44 -1.98 20.93
C ARG A 261 -22.57 -0.46 21.13
N PHE A 262 -23.55 0.18 20.48
CA PHE A 262 -23.84 1.61 20.70
C PHE A 262 -24.39 1.92 22.10
N SER A 263 -25.23 1.02 22.62
CA SER A 263 -25.82 1.15 23.95
C SER A 263 -24.77 0.97 25.06
N GLU A 264 -23.82 0.04 24.88
CA GLU A 264 -22.71 -0.23 25.79
C GLU A 264 -21.70 0.92 25.84
N THR A 265 -21.37 1.52 24.69
CA THR A 265 -20.44 2.65 24.61
C THR A 265 -21.08 3.99 25.00
N ARG A 266 -22.40 4.04 25.24
CA ARG A 266 -23.22 5.24 25.51
C ARG A 266 -23.04 6.37 24.48
N ARG A 267 -22.59 6.05 23.26
CA ARG A 267 -22.34 7.04 22.20
C ARG A 267 -23.60 7.22 21.36
N ARG A 268 -23.96 8.49 21.08
CA ARG A 268 -25.08 8.82 20.19
C ARG A 268 -24.75 8.39 18.75
N HIS A 269 -25.77 7.98 17.99
CA HIS A 269 -25.59 7.60 16.59
C HIS A 269 -25.20 8.84 15.77
N PRO A 270 -24.07 8.81 15.05
CA PRO A 270 -23.46 10.01 14.50
C PRO A 270 -24.18 10.62 13.29
N VAL A 271 -24.87 9.81 12.48
CA VAL A 271 -25.55 10.28 11.25
C VAL A 271 -26.94 10.85 11.53
N THR A 272 -27.52 10.64 12.72
CA THR A 272 -28.84 11.19 13.05
C THR A 272 -28.99 11.37 14.57
N PRO A 273 -28.60 12.54 15.11
CA PRO A 273 -28.66 12.79 16.55
C PRO A 273 -30.08 12.78 17.13
N ASP A 274 -31.10 13.00 16.28
CA ASP A 274 -32.50 13.18 16.67
C ASP A 274 -33.40 11.96 16.39
N ARG A 275 -32.85 10.82 15.95
CA ARG A 275 -33.62 9.59 15.68
C ARG A 275 -33.14 8.41 16.53
N ARG A 276 -34.01 7.40 16.67
CA ARG A 276 -33.65 6.14 17.34
C ARG A 276 -32.44 5.52 16.64
N VAL A 277 -31.52 4.95 17.41
CA VAL A 277 -30.29 4.27 16.91
C VAL A 277 -30.62 3.27 15.79
N THR A 278 -31.75 2.57 15.90
CA THR A 278 -32.27 1.64 14.89
C THR A 278 -32.52 2.27 13.53
N ASP A 279 -33.02 3.51 13.50
CA ASP A 279 -33.32 4.22 12.25
C ASP A 279 -32.04 4.77 11.63
N GLY A 280 -31.08 5.18 12.47
CA GLY A 280 -29.73 5.56 12.06
C GLY A 280 -29.00 4.41 11.36
N ILE A 281 -29.00 3.21 11.96
CA ILE A 281 -28.38 2.01 11.39
C ILE A 281 -29.03 1.64 10.05
N LYS A 282 -30.36 1.71 9.93
CA LYS A 282 -31.06 1.44 8.67
C LYS A 282 -30.72 2.46 7.59
N GLY A 283 -30.61 3.74 7.94
CA GLY A 283 -30.22 4.80 7.03
C GLY A 283 -28.79 4.62 6.52
N GLU A 284 -27.85 4.36 7.44
CA GLU A 284 -26.45 4.11 7.12
C GLU A 284 -26.29 2.89 6.21
N ARG A 285 -26.98 1.78 6.51
CA ARG A 285 -26.94 0.58 5.67
C ARG A 285 -27.43 0.83 4.25
N ARG A 286 -28.46 1.67 4.06
CA ARG A 286 -28.92 2.06 2.71
C ARG A 286 -27.89 2.91 1.99
N LEU A 287 -27.28 3.87 2.69
CA LEU A 287 -26.26 4.77 2.14
C LEU A 287 -24.99 4.02 1.74
N LEU A 288 -24.55 3.07 2.55
CA LEU A 288 -23.29 2.34 2.37
C LEU A 288 -23.41 1.09 1.50
N ARG A 289 -24.62 0.67 1.13
CA ARG A 289 -24.85 -0.50 0.29
C ARG A 289 -24.03 -0.51 -1.01
N PRO A 290 -23.93 0.60 -1.78
CA PRO A 290 -23.11 0.60 -2.99
C PRO A 290 -21.63 0.36 -2.70
N LEU A 291 -21.11 0.82 -1.56
CA LEU A 291 -19.73 0.57 -1.16
C LEU A 291 -19.51 -0.87 -0.73
N ARG A 292 -20.47 -1.46 -0.01
CA ARG A 292 -20.46 -2.88 0.32
C ARG A 292 -20.44 -3.75 -0.93
N ASP A 293 -21.24 -3.39 -1.94
CA ASP A 293 -21.36 -4.14 -3.19
C ASP A 293 -20.11 -3.97 -4.08
N ARG A 294 -19.36 -2.87 -3.94
CA ARG A 294 -18.09 -2.58 -4.65
C ARG A 294 -16.84 -3.10 -3.92
N ALA A 295 -16.95 -3.45 -2.64
CA ALA A 295 -15.82 -3.83 -1.80
C ALA A 295 -15.12 -5.10 -2.30
N ASP A 296 -13.79 -5.08 -2.25
CA ASP A 296 -12.98 -6.26 -2.57
C ASP A 296 -13.11 -7.33 -1.48
N GLU A 297 -13.39 -6.89 -0.25
CA GLU A 297 -13.65 -7.77 0.88
C GLU A 297 -14.74 -7.19 1.80
N VAL A 298 -15.69 -8.03 2.19
CA VAL A 298 -16.70 -7.70 3.20
C VAL A 298 -16.50 -8.63 4.39
N ILE A 299 -16.18 -8.07 5.56
CA ILE A 299 -16.05 -8.83 6.81
C ILE A 299 -17.27 -8.58 7.68
N ASP A 300 -18.02 -9.64 7.97
CA ASP A 300 -19.11 -9.61 8.95
C ASP A 300 -18.58 -9.82 10.38
N THR A 301 -18.58 -8.75 11.17
CA THR A 301 -18.08 -8.75 12.57
C THR A 301 -19.16 -9.08 13.60
N THR A 302 -20.36 -9.52 13.19
CA THR A 302 -21.49 -9.81 14.09
C THR A 302 -21.11 -10.79 15.20
N ASP A 303 -20.35 -11.81 14.82
CA ASP A 303 -20.07 -12.98 15.65
C ASP A 303 -18.60 -13.06 16.08
N MET A 304 -17.77 -12.12 15.61
CA MET A 304 -16.32 -12.16 15.78
C MET A 304 -15.88 -11.52 17.10
N ALA A 305 -14.97 -12.17 17.81
CA ALA A 305 -14.18 -11.51 18.84
C ALA A 305 -13.09 -10.64 18.21
N ILE A 306 -12.53 -9.72 19.00
CA ILE A 306 -11.47 -8.80 18.55
C ILE A 306 -10.26 -9.56 17.98
N GLY A 307 -9.88 -10.67 18.62
CA GLY A 307 -8.77 -11.51 18.17
C GLY A 307 -9.03 -12.24 16.85
N ASP A 308 -10.29 -12.52 16.51
CA ASP A 308 -10.65 -13.21 15.26
C ASP A 308 -10.53 -12.27 14.07
N LEU A 309 -11.00 -11.03 14.24
CA LEU A 309 -10.82 -9.97 13.24
C LEU A 309 -9.33 -9.71 12.99
N LYS A 310 -8.51 -9.66 14.04
CA LYS A 310 -7.05 -9.50 13.88
C LYS A 310 -6.44 -10.67 13.12
N ARG A 311 -6.71 -11.91 13.53
CA ARG A 311 -6.21 -13.11 12.82
C ARG A 311 -6.63 -13.15 11.35
N LEU A 312 -7.84 -12.72 11.03
CA LEU A 312 -8.33 -12.62 9.67
C LEU A 312 -7.56 -11.54 8.90
N LEU A 313 -7.35 -10.35 9.46
CA LEU A 313 -6.58 -9.31 8.79
C LEU A 313 -5.10 -9.70 8.61
N ASP A 314 -4.49 -10.37 9.60
CA ASP A 314 -3.12 -10.88 9.53
C ASP A 314 -2.92 -11.81 8.34
N SER A 315 -3.88 -12.68 8.03
CA SER A 315 -3.77 -13.56 6.86
C SER A 315 -3.94 -12.84 5.52
N ASN A 316 -4.67 -11.74 5.48
CA ASN A 316 -5.20 -11.15 4.23
C ASN A 316 -4.34 -10.00 3.74
N TYR A 317 -3.73 -9.30 4.70
CA TYR A 317 -3.05 -8.05 4.51
C TYR A 317 -1.56 -8.10 4.84
N ALA A 318 -0.99 -9.27 5.18
CA ALA A 318 0.46 -9.40 5.38
C ALA A 318 1.28 -8.82 4.20
N LEU A 319 2.23 -7.93 4.50
CA LEU A 319 3.02 -7.18 3.51
C LEU A 319 4.12 -8.02 2.86
N ASP A 320 4.70 -8.97 3.59
CA ASP A 320 5.77 -9.86 3.11
C ASP A 320 5.25 -11.02 2.24
N ALA A 321 3.96 -11.02 1.91
CA ALA A 321 3.33 -12.12 1.21
C ALA A 321 3.31 -11.86 -0.30
N ALA A 322 3.96 -12.75 -1.06
CA ALA A 322 4.00 -12.72 -2.51
C ALA A 322 2.59 -12.48 -3.13
N PRO A 323 2.50 -11.76 -4.27
CA PRO A 323 1.23 -11.63 -5.00
C PRO A 323 0.66 -13.01 -5.33
N GLY A 324 -0.63 -13.21 -5.02
CA GLY A 324 -1.32 -14.49 -5.19
C GLY A 324 -2.71 -14.49 -4.54
N LEU A 325 -3.59 -15.41 -4.95
CA LEU A 325 -4.93 -15.57 -4.38
C LEU A 325 -4.83 -15.92 -2.88
N ALA A 326 -5.46 -15.13 -2.01
CA ALA A 326 -5.62 -15.49 -0.60
C ALA A 326 -6.96 -16.20 -0.38
N ILE A 327 -6.93 -17.33 0.32
CA ILE A 327 -8.09 -18.22 0.46
C ILE A 327 -8.60 -18.22 1.91
N PHE A 328 -9.88 -17.93 2.08
CA PHE A 328 -10.59 -17.97 3.36
C PHE A 328 -11.43 -19.21 3.45
N ILE A 329 -11.28 -19.96 4.54
CA ILE A 329 -12.16 -21.08 4.82
C ILE A 329 -12.99 -20.73 6.04
N THR A 330 -14.32 -20.74 5.91
CA THR A 330 -15.22 -20.49 7.04
C THR A 330 -16.11 -21.69 7.28
N SER A 331 -16.12 -22.23 8.51
CA SER A 331 -17.08 -23.27 8.88
C SER A 331 -18.32 -22.63 9.51
N PHE A 332 -19.51 -23.08 9.10
CA PHE A 332 -20.76 -22.49 9.56
C PHE A 332 -21.88 -23.51 9.84
N ALA A 333 -22.93 -23.05 10.51
CA ALA A 333 -24.16 -23.75 10.80
C ALA A 333 -25.29 -23.31 9.86
N TYR A 334 -25.85 -24.24 9.07
CA TYR A 334 -27.00 -23.95 8.18
C TYR A 334 -28.20 -23.38 8.92
N ARG A 335 -28.43 -23.80 10.18
CA ARG A 335 -29.53 -23.28 11.02
C ARG A 335 -29.40 -21.77 11.32
N ARG A 336 -28.23 -21.19 11.07
CA ARG A 336 -27.93 -19.76 11.27
C ARG A 336 -27.68 -19.02 9.95
N GLY A 337 -28.05 -19.62 8.82
CA GLY A 337 -27.91 -19.01 7.49
C GLY A 337 -26.50 -19.15 6.90
N LEU A 338 -26.41 -18.86 5.60
CA LEU A 338 -25.15 -18.88 4.85
C LEU A 338 -24.29 -17.65 5.20
N PRO A 339 -22.95 -17.76 5.23
CA PRO A 339 -22.08 -16.58 5.24
C PRO A 339 -22.33 -15.75 3.98
N HIS A 340 -22.47 -14.44 4.14
CA HIS A 340 -22.80 -13.53 3.04
C HIS A 340 -21.62 -13.31 2.07
N GLU A 341 -20.42 -13.55 2.56
CA GLU A 341 -19.13 -13.38 1.92
C GLU A 341 -18.62 -14.63 1.18
N ALA A 342 -19.41 -15.72 1.15
CA ALA A 342 -18.99 -16.99 0.56
C ALA A 342 -19.03 -16.96 -0.98
N ASP A 343 -17.90 -17.18 -1.63
CA ASP A 343 -17.82 -17.46 -3.07
C ASP A 343 -18.25 -18.90 -3.38
N LEU A 344 -17.77 -19.85 -2.58
CA LEU A 344 -18.05 -21.28 -2.70
C LEU A 344 -18.67 -21.78 -1.40
N VAL A 345 -19.72 -22.59 -1.52
CA VAL A 345 -20.39 -23.20 -0.36
C VAL A 345 -20.48 -24.71 -0.53
N PHE A 346 -19.94 -25.44 0.45
CA PHE A 346 -19.96 -26.90 0.48
C PHE A 346 -20.78 -27.42 1.66
N ASP A 347 -21.84 -28.17 1.36
CA ASP A 347 -22.67 -28.84 2.36
C ASP A 347 -22.05 -30.18 2.77
N VAL A 348 -21.81 -30.38 4.06
CA VAL A 348 -21.27 -31.62 4.63
C VAL A 348 -22.24 -32.30 5.60
N ARG A 349 -23.54 -31.97 5.53
CA ARG A 349 -24.59 -32.57 6.39
C ARG A 349 -24.85 -34.06 6.12
N PHE A 350 -24.41 -34.57 4.97
CA PHE A 350 -24.57 -35.98 4.60
C PHE A 350 -23.61 -36.91 5.34
N LEU A 351 -22.43 -36.42 5.77
CA LEU A 351 -21.47 -37.21 6.55
C LEU A 351 -22.07 -37.63 7.90
N LYS A 352 -21.65 -38.80 8.41
CA LYS A 352 -22.01 -39.33 9.73
C LYS A 352 -21.91 -38.25 10.80
N ASN A 353 -22.96 -38.12 11.59
CA ASN A 353 -23.11 -37.03 12.55
C ASN A 353 -22.57 -37.42 13.94
N PRO A 354 -21.45 -36.82 14.42
CA PRO A 354 -20.88 -37.16 15.72
C PRO A 354 -21.76 -36.78 16.92
N HIS A 355 -22.81 -35.98 16.69
CA HIS A 355 -23.72 -35.52 17.74
C HIS A 355 -24.50 -36.65 18.43
N TYR A 356 -24.66 -37.80 17.79
CA TYR A 356 -25.39 -38.95 18.34
C TYR A 356 -24.52 -39.86 19.23
N GLU A 357 -23.19 -39.65 19.24
CA GLU A 357 -22.27 -40.37 20.11
C GLU A 357 -22.03 -39.52 21.36
N ASP A 358 -22.38 -40.05 22.53
CA ASP A 358 -22.33 -39.29 23.79
C ASP A 358 -20.93 -38.74 24.09
N ASP A 359 -19.89 -39.54 23.83
CA ASP A 359 -18.48 -39.19 24.06
C ASP A 359 -17.94 -38.13 23.09
N LEU A 360 -18.58 -37.97 21.92
CA LEU A 360 -18.15 -37.02 20.88
C LEU A 360 -18.97 -35.74 20.87
N ARG A 361 -20.18 -35.76 21.45
CA ARG A 361 -21.11 -34.63 21.43
C ARG A 361 -20.52 -33.35 22.01
N ALA A 362 -19.73 -33.47 23.08
CA ALA A 362 -19.07 -32.34 23.74
C ALA A 362 -17.91 -31.75 22.94
N LEU A 363 -17.23 -32.58 22.14
CA LEU A 363 -16.04 -32.22 21.37
C LEU A 363 -16.36 -31.35 20.14
N THR A 364 -15.33 -30.91 19.45
CA THR A 364 -15.36 -30.05 18.27
C THR A 364 -14.63 -30.67 17.10
N GLY A 365 -14.84 -30.18 15.88
CA GLY A 365 -14.10 -30.65 14.70
C GLY A 365 -12.59 -30.41 14.75
N LYS A 366 -12.06 -29.76 15.80
CA LYS A 366 -10.61 -29.63 16.04
C LYS A 366 -10.03 -30.81 16.83
N ASP A 367 -10.89 -31.61 17.47
CA ASP A 367 -10.47 -32.75 18.28
C ASP A 367 -10.24 -33.97 17.38
N ALA A 368 -9.12 -34.67 17.60
CA ALA A 368 -8.69 -35.79 16.76
C ALA A 368 -9.75 -36.91 16.68
N SER A 369 -10.44 -37.20 17.78
CA SER A 369 -11.50 -38.22 17.83
C SER A 369 -12.71 -37.90 16.96
N ILE A 370 -13.03 -36.62 16.74
CA ILE A 370 -14.06 -36.20 15.78
C ILE A 370 -13.59 -36.45 14.36
N GLY A 371 -12.32 -36.15 14.08
CA GLY A 371 -11.69 -36.47 12.80
C GLY A 371 -11.76 -37.95 12.49
N GLU A 372 -11.24 -38.80 13.38
CA GLU A 372 -11.29 -40.26 13.25
C GLU A 372 -12.71 -40.80 13.00
N PHE A 373 -13.71 -40.26 13.70
CA PHE A 373 -15.10 -40.65 13.51
C PHE A 373 -15.61 -40.28 12.11
N ILE A 374 -15.32 -39.07 11.64
CA ILE A 374 -15.75 -38.60 10.31
C ILE A 374 -15.03 -39.37 9.20
N GLU A 375 -13.74 -39.69 9.37
CA GLU A 375 -12.96 -40.44 8.37
C GLU A 375 -13.36 -41.91 8.22
N ARG A 376 -14.03 -42.48 9.23
CA ARG A 376 -14.63 -43.83 9.15
C ARG A 376 -15.94 -43.88 8.37
N ASP A 377 -16.45 -42.74 7.92
CA ASP A 377 -17.57 -42.71 6.97
C ASP A 377 -17.09 -43.24 5.60
N PRO A 378 -17.76 -44.27 5.03
CA PRO A 378 -17.35 -44.83 3.74
C PRO A 378 -17.35 -43.81 2.60
N ASP A 379 -18.18 -42.76 2.69
CA ASP A 379 -18.29 -41.74 1.65
C ASP A 379 -17.28 -40.59 1.81
N PHE A 380 -16.62 -40.48 2.97
CA PHE A 380 -15.74 -39.36 3.30
C PHE A 380 -14.55 -39.24 2.33
N ALA A 381 -13.82 -40.33 2.12
CA ALA A 381 -12.60 -40.30 1.30
C ALA A 381 -12.92 -39.88 -0.14
N ALA A 382 -13.94 -40.50 -0.74
CA ALA A 382 -14.39 -40.16 -2.09
C ALA A 382 -14.89 -38.72 -2.19
N TYR A 383 -15.61 -38.22 -1.17
CA TYR A 383 -16.05 -36.83 -1.15
C TYR A 383 -14.88 -35.84 -1.10
N PHE A 384 -13.93 -36.05 -0.18
CA PHE A 384 -12.82 -35.12 0.02
C PHE A 384 -11.88 -35.11 -1.20
N ASP A 385 -11.64 -36.27 -1.82
CA ASP A 385 -10.89 -36.36 -3.08
C ASP A 385 -11.58 -35.62 -4.23
N ASN A 386 -12.91 -35.75 -4.37
CA ASN A 386 -13.65 -35.04 -5.41
C ASN A 386 -13.72 -33.52 -5.15
N LEU A 387 -13.86 -33.11 -3.88
CA LEU A 387 -13.80 -31.71 -3.49
C LEU A 387 -12.45 -31.08 -3.87
N THR A 388 -11.35 -31.75 -3.55
CA THR A 388 -10.00 -31.25 -3.88
C THR A 388 -9.72 -31.28 -5.38
N ARG A 389 -10.18 -32.29 -6.11
CA ARG A 389 -10.13 -32.34 -7.59
C ARG A 389 -10.95 -31.25 -8.27
N LEU A 390 -12.04 -30.80 -7.65
CA LEU A 390 -12.81 -29.66 -8.13
C LEU A 390 -12.05 -28.36 -7.89
N LEU A 391 -11.50 -28.17 -6.68
CA LEU A 391 -10.84 -26.92 -6.29
C LEU A 391 -9.51 -26.70 -7.01
N GLU A 392 -8.69 -27.74 -7.17
CA GLU A 392 -7.36 -27.67 -7.77
C GLU A 392 -7.29 -26.86 -9.10
N PRO A 393 -8.13 -27.12 -10.12
CA PRO A 393 -8.11 -26.34 -11.35
C PRO A 393 -8.77 -24.95 -11.23
N LEU A 394 -9.58 -24.71 -10.19
CA LEU A 394 -10.28 -23.44 -10.00
C LEU A 394 -9.38 -22.37 -9.38
N LEU A 395 -8.50 -22.73 -8.45
CA LEU A 395 -7.60 -21.79 -7.77
C LEU A 395 -6.78 -20.91 -8.75
N PRO A 396 -6.02 -21.46 -9.73
CA PRO A 396 -5.27 -20.64 -10.67
C PRO A 396 -6.17 -19.81 -11.58
N ARG A 397 -7.41 -20.26 -11.85
CA ARG A 397 -8.38 -19.53 -12.66
C ARG A 397 -8.94 -18.31 -11.94
N PHE A 398 -9.29 -18.45 -10.65
CA PHE A 398 -9.69 -17.30 -9.84
C PHE A 398 -8.56 -16.27 -9.76
N SER A 399 -7.32 -16.71 -9.57
CA SER A 399 -6.17 -15.82 -9.60
C SER A 399 -6.00 -15.11 -10.96
N ALA A 400 -6.18 -15.82 -12.07
CA ALA A 400 -6.07 -15.25 -13.43
C ALA A 400 -7.22 -14.29 -13.79
N GLU A 401 -8.39 -14.46 -13.18
CA GLU A 401 -9.53 -13.54 -13.27
C GLU A 401 -9.28 -12.24 -12.48
N GLY A 402 -8.17 -12.14 -11.75
CA GLY A 402 -7.84 -10.98 -10.92
C GLY A 402 -8.50 -11.01 -9.54
N LYS A 403 -9.12 -12.14 -9.14
CA LYS A 403 -9.59 -12.26 -7.75
C LYS A 403 -8.39 -12.24 -6.81
N SER A 404 -8.39 -11.27 -5.92
CA SER A 404 -7.42 -11.19 -4.82
C SER A 404 -7.75 -12.18 -3.69
N TYR A 405 -9.03 -12.58 -3.58
CA TYR A 405 -9.55 -13.39 -2.49
C TYR A 405 -10.54 -14.45 -2.95
N LEU A 406 -10.58 -15.58 -2.24
CA LEU A 406 -11.56 -16.64 -2.43
C LEU A 406 -12.08 -17.13 -1.07
N THR A 407 -13.37 -16.99 -0.82
CA THR A 407 -14.01 -17.48 0.40
C THR A 407 -14.75 -18.79 0.17
N ILE A 408 -14.29 -19.85 0.82
CA ILE A 408 -14.85 -21.19 0.84
C ILE A 408 -15.58 -21.44 2.16
N ALA A 409 -16.91 -21.49 2.11
CA ALA A 409 -17.74 -21.81 3.25
C ALA A 409 -18.08 -23.30 3.32
N VAL A 410 -17.89 -23.92 4.48
CA VAL A 410 -18.23 -25.33 4.74
C VAL A 410 -19.34 -25.40 5.78
N GLY A 411 -20.48 -26.00 5.43
CA GLY A 411 -21.70 -25.97 6.22
C GLY A 411 -22.10 -27.32 6.80
N CYS A 412 -22.39 -27.37 8.10
CA CYS A 412 -23.14 -28.49 8.69
C CYS A 412 -24.36 -27.97 9.48
N THR A 413 -25.15 -28.83 10.12
CA THR A 413 -26.36 -28.37 10.83
C THR A 413 -26.03 -27.45 12.01
N GLY A 414 -25.03 -27.83 12.82
CA GLY A 414 -24.71 -27.16 14.09
C GLY A 414 -23.46 -26.28 14.08
N GLY A 415 -22.63 -26.34 13.03
CA GLY A 415 -21.38 -25.58 12.92
C GLY A 415 -20.28 -25.97 13.92
N LYS A 416 -20.35 -27.19 14.52
CA LYS A 416 -19.47 -27.62 15.62
C LYS A 416 -18.49 -28.73 15.25
N HIS A 417 -18.95 -29.74 14.51
CA HIS A 417 -18.19 -30.97 14.26
C HIS A 417 -17.74 -31.10 12.81
N ARG A 418 -18.64 -31.54 11.92
CA ARG A 418 -18.35 -31.88 10.52
C ARG A 418 -17.78 -30.71 9.72
N SER A 419 -18.44 -29.55 9.76
CA SER A 419 -17.97 -28.39 9.01
C SER A 419 -16.61 -27.88 9.50
N VAL A 420 -16.37 -27.92 10.81
CA VAL A 420 -15.11 -27.49 11.43
C VAL A 420 -13.98 -28.43 11.02
N TYR A 421 -14.21 -29.75 11.09
CA TYR A 421 -13.22 -30.75 10.69
C TYR A 421 -12.84 -30.63 9.21
N ILE A 422 -13.85 -30.54 8.33
CA ILE A 422 -13.61 -30.41 6.88
C ILE A 422 -12.90 -29.10 6.55
N ALA A 423 -13.23 -28.00 7.22
CA ALA A 423 -12.55 -26.72 7.05
C ALA A 423 -11.06 -26.79 7.44
N GLU A 424 -10.74 -27.41 8.59
CA GLU A 424 -9.36 -27.61 9.04
C GLU A 424 -8.58 -28.55 8.10
N LYS A 425 -9.20 -29.64 7.64
CA LYS A 425 -8.56 -30.56 6.70
C LYS A 425 -8.32 -29.92 5.33
N LEU A 426 -9.24 -29.09 4.86
CA LEU A 426 -9.08 -28.34 3.61
C LEU A 426 -7.97 -27.28 3.74
N LYS A 427 -7.87 -26.62 4.91
CA LYS A 427 -6.77 -25.71 5.24
C LYS A 427 -5.42 -26.42 5.12
N ASP A 428 -5.29 -27.63 5.68
CA ASP A 428 -4.03 -28.40 5.60
C ASP A 428 -3.70 -28.83 4.16
N TRP A 429 -4.71 -29.24 3.38
CA TRP A 429 -4.53 -29.57 1.96
C TRP A 429 -4.05 -28.37 1.14
N LEU A 430 -4.63 -27.18 1.36
CA LEU A 430 -4.21 -25.94 0.67
C LEU A 430 -2.80 -25.50 1.10
N LYS A 431 -2.49 -25.55 2.40
CA LYS A 431 -1.14 -25.23 2.90
C LYS A 431 -0.05 -26.12 2.32
N ALA A 432 -0.33 -27.42 2.18
CA ALA A 432 0.63 -28.36 1.58
C ALA A 432 0.98 -28.02 0.12
N ARG A 433 0.16 -27.20 -0.54
CA ARG A 433 0.36 -26.74 -1.93
C ARG A 433 1.00 -25.35 -2.02
N GLY A 434 1.34 -24.74 -0.88
CA GLY A 434 1.91 -23.40 -0.83
C GLY A 434 0.87 -22.27 -0.93
N GLU A 435 -0.42 -22.58 -0.85
CA GLU A 435 -1.47 -21.57 -0.90
C GLU A 435 -1.55 -20.79 0.41
N ARG A 436 -1.86 -19.50 0.30
CA ARG A 436 -2.11 -18.65 1.47
C ARG A 436 -3.53 -18.85 1.96
N VAL A 437 -3.66 -19.56 3.08
CA VAL A 437 -4.96 -19.97 3.60
C VAL A 437 -5.15 -19.50 5.03
N SER A 438 -6.35 -19.04 5.36
CA SER A 438 -6.80 -18.88 6.75
C SER A 438 -8.14 -19.55 7.00
N VAL A 439 -8.39 -19.90 8.26
CA VAL A 439 -9.61 -20.61 8.68
C VAL A 439 -10.29 -19.85 9.82
N SER A 440 -11.60 -19.74 9.74
CA SER A 440 -12.46 -19.19 10.79
C SER A 440 -13.64 -20.13 11.07
N HIS A 441 -14.11 -20.15 12.32
CA HIS A 441 -15.23 -20.99 12.72
C HIS A 441 -16.35 -20.16 13.36
N ARG A 442 -17.20 -19.59 12.51
CA ARG A 442 -18.29 -18.68 12.87
C ARG A 442 -19.13 -19.15 14.07
N ASP A 443 -19.34 -20.45 14.17
CA ASP A 443 -20.29 -21.05 15.11
C ASP A 443 -19.65 -21.73 16.33
N LEU A 444 -18.32 -21.82 16.38
CA LEU A 444 -17.57 -22.56 17.40
C LEU A 444 -17.29 -21.70 18.65
N GLU A 445 -16.90 -20.44 18.45
CA GLU A 445 -16.50 -19.52 19.52
C GLU A 445 -17.69 -19.03 20.38
N ARG A 446 -18.93 -19.19 19.87
CA ARG A 446 -20.17 -18.82 20.56
C ARG A 446 -20.72 -19.86 21.53
N GLN A 447 -20.07 -21.02 21.67
CA GLN A 447 -20.53 -22.12 22.53
C GLN A 447 -19.73 -22.25 23.84
N ARG A 448 -18.77 -21.36 24.09
CA ARG A 448 -17.98 -21.32 25.33
C ARG A 448 -18.57 -20.37 26.36
#